data_AF-A0A1J1GJU5-F1
#
_entry.id   AF-A0A1J1GJU5-F1
#
_cell.length_a   1.000
_cell.length_b   1.000
_cell.length_c   1.000
_cell.angle_alpha   90.00
_cell.angle_beta   90.00
_cell.angle_gamma   90.00
#
_symmetry.space_group_name_H-M   'P 1'
#
loop_
_entity.id
_entity.type
_entity.pdbx_description
1 polymer ?
#
loop_
_entity_poly.entity_id
_entity_poly.type
_entity_poly.pdbx_seq_one_letter_code
_entity_poly.pdbx_strand_id
1 'polypeptide(L)'
;MKISKIFYLFNILFSINLLASCFCSVNDQILKKEMNIIDTSIRKREKKKKIIIASIATVAAVLIAAGLIGGGLYLNRDKFKSVWNNYQLANASNEILSKSLKKLDDDIKERVDKGEKNIDKIFTKKYIKGVIDNEIQESGHKFSGIQKRELHVFISHFKFLIDESMEKLKNRNLISN
;
A
#
# COMPACT_ATOMS: atom_id res chain seq x y z
N MET A 1 -27.66 9.03 -33.63
CA MET A 1 -26.98 9.21 -32.31
C MET A 1 -25.74 8.33 -32.30
N LYS A 2 -24.55 8.85 -31.94
CA LYS A 2 -23.33 8.04 -31.84
C LYS A 2 -23.53 6.97 -30.76
N ILE A 3 -23.26 5.70 -31.07
CA ILE A 3 -23.41 4.54 -30.17
C ILE A 3 -22.74 4.76 -28.80
N SER A 4 -21.67 5.57 -28.72
CA SER A 4 -21.05 5.90 -27.43
C SER A 4 -22.01 6.58 -26.44
N LYS A 5 -22.97 7.40 -26.91
CA LYS A 5 -23.95 8.07 -26.03
C LYS A 5 -24.93 7.09 -25.39
N ILE A 6 -25.23 5.98 -26.07
CA ILE A 6 -26.14 4.94 -25.57
C ILE A 6 -25.45 4.13 -24.47
N PHE A 7 -24.16 3.82 -24.63
CA PHE A 7 -23.37 3.17 -23.58
C PHE A 7 -23.24 4.02 -22.32
N TYR A 8 -23.06 5.34 -22.46
CA TYR A 8 -23.06 6.24 -21.29
C TYR A 8 -24.42 6.26 -20.58
N LEU A 9 -25.52 6.31 -21.34
CA LEU A 9 -26.87 6.28 -20.77
C LEU A 9 -27.13 4.96 -20.01
N PHE A 10 -26.70 3.83 -20.57
CA PHE A 10 -26.86 2.52 -19.94
C PHE A 10 -26.06 2.42 -18.64
N ASN A 11 -24.81 2.89 -18.62
CA ASN A 11 -24.00 2.89 -17.40
C ASN A 11 -24.56 3.81 -16.31
N ILE A 12 -25.14 4.95 -16.68
CA ILE A 12 -25.82 5.86 -15.73
C ILE A 12 -27.07 5.18 -15.16
N LEU A 13 -27.92 4.60 -16.01
CA LEU A 13 -29.13 3.90 -15.58
C LEU A 13 -28.80 2.68 -14.70
N PHE A 14 -27.77 1.92 -15.08
CA PHE A 14 -27.29 0.78 -14.31
C PHE A 14 -26.77 1.20 -12.92
N SER A 15 -26.02 2.31 -12.85
CA SER A 15 -25.53 2.86 -11.59
C SER A 15 -26.66 3.36 -10.68
N ILE A 16 -27.66 4.04 -11.25
CA ILE A 16 -28.85 4.51 -10.51
C ILE A 16 -29.63 3.32 -9.95
N ASN A 17 -29.81 2.25 -10.73
CA ASN A 17 -30.57 1.09 -10.31
C ASN A 17 -29.86 0.27 -9.22
N LEU A 18 -28.52 0.22 -9.25
CA LEU A 18 -27.70 -0.37 -8.18
C LEU A 18 -27.76 0.45 -6.88
N LEU A 19 -27.76 1.79 -7.00
CA LEU A 19 -27.79 2.70 -5.85
C LEU A 19 -29.20 2.85 -5.25
N ALA A 20 -30.26 2.64 -6.03
CA ALA A 20 -31.66 2.71 -5.56
C ALA A 20 -31.92 1.78 -4.37
N SER A 21 -31.36 0.56 -4.42
CA SER A 21 -31.46 -0.43 -3.33
C SER A 21 -30.76 0.01 -2.04
N CYS A 22 -29.78 0.92 -2.11
CA CYS A 22 -29.05 1.42 -0.94
C CYS A 22 -29.77 2.56 -0.20
N PHE A 23 -30.73 3.25 -0.84
CA PHE A 23 -31.43 4.39 -0.22
C PHE A 23 -32.71 4.01 0.53
N CYS A 24 -33.19 2.76 0.42
CA CYS A 24 -34.44 2.31 1.05
C CYS A 24 -34.36 2.07 2.58
N SER A 25 -33.24 2.37 3.25
CA SER A 25 -33.09 2.17 4.71
C SER A 25 -32.87 3.45 5.51
N VAL A 26 -32.98 4.63 4.91
CA VAL A 26 -32.82 5.89 5.65
C VAL A 26 -34.19 6.38 6.14
N ASN A 27 -34.33 6.49 7.46
CA ASN A 27 -35.55 6.92 8.15
C ASN A 27 -36.04 8.30 7.64
N ASP A 28 -37.16 8.29 6.93
CA ASP A 28 -37.74 9.40 6.16
C ASP A 28 -37.99 10.67 7.00
N GLN A 29 -38.14 10.53 8.33
CA GLN A 29 -38.37 11.63 9.27
C GLN A 29 -37.11 12.46 9.57
N ILE A 30 -35.93 11.84 9.62
CA ILE A 30 -34.66 12.56 9.90
C ILE A 30 -34.26 13.40 8.69
N LEU A 31 -34.42 12.83 7.49
CA LEU A 31 -34.20 13.50 6.20
C LEU A 31 -35.12 14.71 6.02
N LYS A 32 -36.42 14.58 6.31
CA LYS A 32 -37.37 15.71 6.21
C LYS A 32 -37.03 16.87 7.15
N LYS A 33 -36.51 16.59 8.35
CA LYS A 33 -36.19 17.62 9.35
C LYS A 33 -34.95 18.41 8.96
N GLU A 34 -33.90 17.74 8.46
CA GLU A 34 -32.73 18.44 7.93
C GLU A 34 -33.02 19.16 6.61
N MET A 35 -33.84 18.55 5.74
CA MET A 35 -34.27 19.20 4.50
C MET A 35 -35.07 20.49 4.76
N ASN A 36 -35.92 20.57 5.79
CA ASN A 36 -36.67 21.79 6.11
C ASN A 36 -35.79 22.94 6.65
N ILE A 37 -34.72 22.62 7.38
CA ILE A 37 -33.74 23.62 7.87
C ILE A 37 -32.88 24.14 6.70
N ILE A 38 -32.56 23.24 5.78
CA ILE A 38 -31.84 23.58 4.55
C ILE A 38 -32.75 24.38 3.60
N ASP A 39 -34.03 24.02 3.47
CA ASP A 39 -34.95 24.68 2.53
C ASP A 39 -35.30 26.12 2.96
N THR A 40 -35.41 26.38 4.27
CA THR A 40 -35.63 27.74 4.81
C THR A 40 -34.41 28.65 4.69
N SER A 41 -33.19 28.11 4.82
CA SER A 41 -31.95 28.88 4.58
C SER A 41 -31.65 29.11 3.09
N ILE A 42 -32.13 28.20 2.22
CA ILE A 42 -31.99 28.29 0.75
C ILE A 42 -33.05 29.19 0.10
N ARG A 43 -34.23 29.39 0.70
CA ARG A 43 -35.34 30.18 0.11
C ARG A 43 -35.03 31.68 -0.01
N LYS A 44 -33.96 32.18 0.60
CA LYS A 44 -33.56 33.61 0.62
C LYS A 44 -32.51 34.02 -0.42
N ARG A 45 -32.00 33.13 -1.29
CA ARG A 45 -30.99 33.50 -2.31
C ARG A 45 -31.35 33.06 -3.72
N GLU A 46 -31.17 34.00 -4.64
CA GLU A 46 -31.61 33.99 -6.04
C GLU A 46 -31.25 32.72 -6.83
N LYS A 47 -32.15 32.35 -7.75
CA LYS A 47 -32.22 31.10 -8.53
C LYS A 47 -30.92 30.64 -9.20
N LYS A 48 -29.98 31.55 -9.51
CA LYS A 48 -28.70 31.21 -10.17
C LYS A 48 -27.67 30.53 -9.25
N LYS A 49 -27.73 30.74 -7.93
CA LYS A 49 -26.80 30.06 -6.98
C LYS A 49 -27.22 28.62 -6.63
N LYS A 50 -28.50 28.26 -6.83
CA LYS A 50 -29.03 26.91 -6.54
C LYS A 50 -28.43 25.82 -7.45
N ILE A 51 -28.22 26.12 -8.72
CA ILE A 51 -27.67 25.16 -9.69
C ILE A 51 -26.18 24.87 -9.38
N ILE A 52 -25.43 25.88 -8.95
CA ILE A 52 -23.99 25.75 -8.66
C ILE A 52 -23.77 24.93 -7.38
N ILE A 53 -24.55 25.17 -6.32
CA ILE A 53 -24.41 24.43 -5.05
C ILE A 53 -24.83 22.95 -5.23
N ALA A 54 -25.89 22.68 -6.01
CA ALA A 54 -26.32 21.31 -6.30
C ALA A 54 -25.29 20.52 -7.14
N SER A 55 -24.60 21.19 -8.07
CA SER A 55 -23.50 20.61 -8.87
C SER A 55 -22.29 20.23 -8.01
N ILE A 56 -21.90 21.08 -7.06
CA ILE A 56 -20.75 20.81 -6.18
C ILE A 56 -21.06 19.66 -5.21
N ALA A 57 -22.28 19.62 -4.66
CA ALA A 57 -22.72 18.57 -3.75
C ALA A 57 -22.74 17.19 -4.42
N THR A 58 -23.14 17.12 -5.69
CA THR A 58 -23.17 15.86 -6.46
C THR A 58 -21.77 15.34 -6.79
N VAL A 59 -20.82 16.22 -7.16
CA VAL A 59 -19.43 15.82 -7.39
C VAL A 59 -18.76 15.34 -6.09
N ALA A 60 -19.00 16.04 -4.98
CA ALA A 60 -18.47 15.65 -3.67
C ALA A 60 -19.02 14.28 -3.22
N ALA A 61 -20.32 14.03 -3.39
CA ALA A 61 -20.93 12.75 -3.04
C ALA A 61 -20.39 11.59 -3.89
N VAL A 62 -20.15 11.80 -5.19
CA VAL A 62 -19.54 10.78 -6.07
C VAL A 62 -18.08 10.49 -5.70
N LEU A 63 -17.30 11.52 -5.35
CA LEU A 63 -15.92 11.33 -4.91
C LEU A 63 -15.83 10.61 -3.56
N ILE A 64 -16.75 10.91 -2.64
CA ILE A 64 -16.84 10.21 -1.35
C ILE A 64 -17.28 8.76 -1.58
N ALA A 65 -18.28 8.50 -2.42
CA ALA A 65 -18.71 7.14 -2.74
C ALA A 65 -17.61 6.31 -3.44
N ALA A 66 -16.90 6.90 -4.42
CA ALA A 66 -15.77 6.26 -5.09
C ALA A 66 -14.58 6.04 -4.14
N GLY A 67 -14.33 7.00 -3.24
CA GLY A 67 -13.32 6.90 -2.18
C GLY A 67 -13.67 5.87 -1.10
N LEU A 68 -14.95 5.67 -0.79
CA LEU A 68 -15.42 4.65 0.16
C LEU A 68 -15.44 3.25 -0.46
N ILE A 69 -15.77 3.10 -1.74
CA ILE A 69 -15.71 1.79 -2.43
C ILE A 69 -14.25 1.43 -2.74
N GLY A 70 -13.46 2.35 -3.27
CA GLY A 70 -12.04 2.16 -3.56
C GLY A 70 -11.19 2.06 -2.29
N GLY A 71 -11.43 2.93 -1.30
CA GLY A 71 -10.77 2.93 0.00
C GLY A 71 -11.25 1.80 0.90
N GLY A 72 -12.52 1.42 0.86
CA GLY A 72 -13.04 0.24 1.56
C GLY A 72 -12.48 -1.08 1.03
N LEU A 73 -12.24 -1.19 -0.29
CA LEU A 73 -11.50 -2.30 -0.90
C LEU A 73 -10.00 -2.26 -0.58
N TYR A 74 -9.40 -1.08 -0.48
CA TYR A 74 -7.99 -0.91 -0.10
C TYR A 74 -7.75 -1.25 1.38
N LEU A 75 -8.66 -0.87 2.28
CA LEU A 75 -8.57 -1.10 3.72
C LEU A 75 -9.01 -2.53 4.12
N ASN A 76 -9.94 -3.16 3.38
CA ASN A 76 -10.28 -4.58 3.59
C ASN A 76 -9.32 -5.56 2.89
N ARG A 77 -8.35 -5.06 2.11
CA ARG A 77 -7.35 -5.91 1.45
C ARG A 77 -6.45 -6.62 2.45
N ASP A 78 -6.25 -6.05 3.64
CA ASP A 78 -5.38 -6.59 4.69
C ASP A 78 -6.01 -7.77 5.48
N LYS A 79 -6.99 -8.45 4.88
CA LYS A 79 -7.35 -9.83 5.22
C LYS A 79 -6.24 -10.86 4.91
N PHE A 80 -5.09 -10.44 4.38
CA PHE A 80 -3.92 -11.31 4.22
C PHE A 80 -3.23 -11.52 5.57
N LYS A 81 -3.46 -12.70 6.14
CA LYS A 81 -2.81 -13.20 7.35
C LYS A 81 -1.29 -12.99 7.28
N SER A 82 -0.70 -12.67 8.43
CA SER A 82 0.76 -12.60 8.62
C SER A 82 1.46 -13.82 8.02
N VAL A 83 2.68 -13.62 7.52
CA VAL A 83 3.49 -14.72 6.97
C VAL A 83 3.75 -15.80 8.02
N TRP A 84 3.79 -15.42 9.29
CA TRP A 84 4.05 -16.31 10.42
C TRP A 84 2.85 -17.19 10.79
N ASN A 85 1.64 -16.83 10.34
CA ASN A 85 0.42 -17.60 10.60
C ASN A 85 0.14 -18.67 9.53
N ASN A 86 1.05 -18.86 8.57
CA ASN A 86 0.95 -19.86 7.52
C ASN A 86 2.31 -20.55 7.37
N TYR A 87 2.36 -21.86 7.61
CA TYR A 87 3.61 -22.63 7.58
C TYR A 87 4.38 -22.50 6.26
N GLN A 88 3.71 -22.55 5.11
CA GLN A 88 4.36 -22.44 3.81
C GLN A 88 4.95 -21.05 3.59
N LEU A 89 4.21 -20.00 3.94
CA LEU A 89 4.68 -18.62 3.83
C LEU A 89 5.80 -18.33 4.85
N ALA A 90 5.73 -18.89 6.06
CA ALA A 90 6.78 -18.78 7.06
C ALA A 90 8.07 -19.47 6.59
N ASN A 91 7.96 -20.67 6.01
CA ASN A 91 9.12 -21.38 5.46
C ASN A 91 9.76 -20.60 4.29
N ALA A 92 8.94 -20.12 3.35
CA ALA A 92 9.41 -19.27 2.26
C ALA A 92 10.06 -17.98 2.78
N SER A 93 9.48 -17.36 3.81
CA SER A 93 10.02 -16.16 4.46
C SER A 93 11.40 -16.43 5.07
N ASN A 94 11.55 -17.54 5.78
CA ASN A 94 12.83 -17.94 6.37
C ASN A 94 13.89 -18.22 5.29
N GLU A 95 13.51 -18.88 4.19
CA GLU A 95 14.40 -19.12 3.07
C GLU A 95 14.86 -17.82 2.43
N ILE A 96 13.94 -16.88 2.17
CA ILE A 96 14.22 -15.54 1.63
C ILE A 96 15.20 -14.80 2.54
N LEU A 97 14.96 -14.76 3.85
CA LEU A 97 15.83 -14.10 4.81
C LEU A 97 17.22 -14.75 4.85
N SER A 98 17.28 -16.07 4.83
CA SER A 98 18.56 -16.82 4.84
C SER A 98 19.37 -16.57 3.56
N LYS A 99 18.73 -16.61 2.39
CA LYS A 99 19.36 -16.30 1.10
C LYS A 99 19.83 -14.86 1.04
N SER A 100 19.01 -13.92 1.51
CA SER A 100 19.35 -12.50 1.57
C SER A 100 20.60 -12.27 2.43
N LEU A 101 20.66 -12.88 3.61
CA LEU A 101 21.81 -12.76 4.51
C LEU A 101 23.08 -13.35 3.89
N LYS A 102 22.97 -14.52 3.25
CA LYS A 102 24.09 -15.15 2.55
C LYS A 102 24.62 -14.25 1.42
N LYS A 103 23.72 -13.71 0.59
CA LYS A 103 24.08 -12.80 -0.50
C LYS A 103 24.78 -11.54 0.01
N LEU A 104 24.30 -10.98 1.12
CA LEU A 104 24.96 -9.84 1.77
C LEU A 104 26.36 -10.20 2.27
N ASP A 105 26.56 -11.39 2.84
CA ASP A 105 27.88 -11.86 3.30
C ASP A 105 28.84 -12.11 2.12
N ASP A 106 28.35 -12.72 1.04
CA ASP A 106 29.11 -12.94 -0.19
C ASP A 106 29.51 -11.60 -0.85
N ASP A 107 28.58 -10.63 -0.92
CA ASP A 107 28.85 -9.28 -1.42
C ASP A 107 29.93 -8.55 -0.59
N ILE A 108 29.93 -8.72 0.75
CA ILE A 108 30.95 -8.13 1.61
C ILE A 108 32.32 -8.71 1.27
N LYS A 109 32.43 -10.04 1.21
CA LYS A 109 33.69 -10.73 0.91
C LYS A 109 34.23 -10.30 -0.44
N GLU A 110 33.39 -10.32 -1.49
CA GLU A 110 33.81 -9.93 -2.84
C GLU A 110 34.37 -8.50 -2.88
N ARG A 111 33.74 -7.56 -2.16
CA ARG A 111 34.19 -6.15 -2.12
C ARG A 111 35.46 -5.96 -1.31
N VAL A 112 35.61 -6.71 -0.21
CA VAL A 112 36.84 -6.72 0.59
C VAL A 112 38.00 -7.27 -0.24
N ASP A 113 37.79 -8.37 -0.97
CA ASP A 113 38.80 -8.98 -1.83
C ASP A 113 39.22 -8.05 -2.99
N LYS A 114 38.28 -7.24 -3.50
CA LYS A 114 38.58 -6.18 -4.48
C LYS A 114 39.30 -4.96 -3.89
N GLY A 115 39.47 -4.89 -2.56
CA GLY A 115 40.09 -3.75 -1.89
C GLY A 115 39.26 -2.47 -1.94
N GLU A 116 37.93 -2.58 -2.05
CA GLU A 116 37.05 -1.39 -2.07
C GLU A 116 37.18 -0.61 -0.74
N LYS A 117 37.26 0.73 -0.84
CA LYS A 117 37.26 1.62 0.33
C LYS A 117 35.84 2.08 0.64
N ASN A 118 35.55 2.31 1.92
CA ASN A 118 34.24 2.77 2.42
C ASN A 118 33.08 1.79 2.13
N ILE A 119 33.34 0.49 2.26
CA ILE A 119 32.36 -0.59 2.06
C ILE A 119 31.11 -0.39 2.95
N ASP A 120 31.30 0.19 4.14
CA ASP A 120 30.23 0.54 5.09
C ASP A 120 29.15 1.46 4.49
N LYS A 121 29.53 2.34 3.55
CA LYS A 121 28.61 3.27 2.87
C LYS A 121 27.76 2.59 1.81
N ILE A 122 28.14 1.38 1.38
CA ILE A 122 27.43 0.60 0.36
C ILE A 122 26.26 -0.14 1.01
N PHE A 123 26.53 -0.82 2.13
CA PHE A 123 25.56 -1.63 2.87
C PHE A 123 24.63 -0.78 3.76
N THR A 124 23.91 0.12 3.10
CA THR A 124 22.84 0.92 3.70
C THR A 124 21.58 0.09 3.93
N LYS A 125 20.67 0.58 4.79
CA LYS A 125 19.33 -0.03 4.93
C LYS A 125 18.58 -0.16 3.60
N LYS A 126 18.79 0.79 2.68
CA LYS A 126 18.20 0.76 1.33
C LYS A 126 18.77 -0.38 0.49
N TYR A 127 20.08 -0.61 0.55
CA TYR A 127 20.72 -1.72 -0.13
C TYR A 127 20.19 -3.06 0.38
N ILE A 128 20.18 -3.24 1.71
CA ILE A 128 19.67 -4.45 2.37
C ILE A 128 18.21 -4.71 1.99
N LYS A 129 17.38 -3.67 2.01
CA LYS A 129 15.99 -3.77 1.55
C LYS A 129 15.91 -4.24 0.09
N GLY A 130 16.75 -3.70 -0.78
CA GLY A 130 16.83 -4.10 -2.18
C GLY A 130 17.19 -5.58 -2.35
N VAL A 131 18.15 -6.08 -1.57
CA VAL A 131 18.50 -7.52 -1.56
C VAL A 131 17.29 -8.36 -1.16
N ILE A 132 16.62 -8.03 -0.05
CA ILE A 132 15.42 -8.75 0.40
C ILE A 132 14.32 -8.69 -0.67
N ASP A 133 14.08 -7.52 -1.28
CA ASP A 133 13.06 -7.35 -2.31
C ASP A 133 13.37 -8.18 -3.58
N ASN A 134 14.66 -8.37 -3.91
CA ASN A 134 15.09 -9.24 -5.01
C ASN A 134 14.86 -10.71 -4.67
N GLU A 135 15.26 -11.17 -3.47
CA GLU A 135 15.02 -12.55 -3.05
C GLU A 135 13.52 -12.88 -2.96
N ILE A 136 12.67 -11.91 -2.56
CA ILE A 136 11.21 -12.07 -2.63
C ILE A 136 10.76 -12.30 -4.08
N GLN A 137 11.29 -11.57 -5.05
CA GLN A 137 10.93 -11.73 -6.46
C GLN A 137 11.41 -13.08 -7.02
N GLU A 138 12.64 -13.47 -6.70
CA GLU A 138 13.25 -14.73 -7.13
C GLU A 138 12.56 -15.96 -6.50
N SER A 139 11.95 -15.82 -5.32
CA SER A 139 11.24 -16.90 -4.64
C SER A 139 10.00 -17.42 -5.38
N GLY A 140 9.46 -16.66 -6.34
CA GLY A 140 8.22 -16.99 -7.05
C GLY A 140 6.95 -16.89 -6.20
N HIS A 141 7.05 -16.61 -4.89
CA HIS A 141 5.92 -16.46 -4.00
C HIS A 141 5.32 -15.05 -4.07
N LYS A 142 3.99 -14.95 -4.03
CA LYS A 142 3.26 -13.67 -4.04
C LYS A 142 3.05 -13.16 -2.61
N PHE A 143 3.90 -12.23 -2.18
CA PHE A 143 3.75 -11.53 -0.91
C PHE A 143 2.89 -10.26 -1.05
N SER A 144 1.96 -10.06 -0.13
CA SER A 144 1.19 -8.82 0.01
C SER A 144 2.07 -7.67 0.54
N GLY A 145 1.58 -6.42 0.44
CA GLY A 145 2.31 -5.27 0.96
C GLY A 145 2.54 -5.30 2.48
N ILE A 146 1.64 -5.92 3.25
CA ILE A 146 1.87 -6.16 4.69
C ILE A 146 2.92 -7.24 4.90
N GLN A 147 2.80 -8.36 4.19
CA GLN A 147 3.71 -9.48 4.36
C GLN A 147 5.16 -9.11 3.99
N LYS A 148 5.34 -8.27 2.96
CA LYS A 148 6.65 -7.67 2.65
C LYS A 148 7.17 -6.79 3.79
N ARG A 149 6.29 -5.99 4.42
CA ARG A 149 6.66 -5.15 5.57
C ARG A 149 7.11 -6.00 6.77
N GLU A 150 6.49 -7.15 7.01
CA GLU A 150 6.91 -8.09 8.06
C GLU A 150 8.35 -8.60 7.84
N LEU A 151 8.73 -8.89 6.59
CA LEU A 151 10.12 -9.22 6.22
C LEU A 151 11.06 -8.02 6.38
N HIS A 152 10.61 -6.81 6.03
CA HIS A 152 11.42 -5.60 6.14
C HIS A 152 11.76 -5.20 7.57
N VAL A 153 11.06 -5.73 8.59
CA VAL A 153 11.44 -5.53 10.01
C VAL A 153 12.86 -6.02 10.28
N PHE A 154 13.33 -7.05 9.57
CA PHE A 154 14.66 -7.63 9.75
C PHE A 154 15.81 -6.79 9.18
N ILE A 155 15.52 -5.72 8.41
CA ILE A 155 16.56 -4.87 7.80
C ILE A 155 17.55 -4.33 8.85
N SER A 156 17.05 -3.90 10.01
CA SER A 156 17.91 -3.37 11.07
C SER A 156 18.78 -4.46 11.70
N HIS A 157 18.25 -5.68 11.84
CA HIS A 157 19.02 -6.82 12.33
C HIS A 157 20.11 -7.22 11.34
N PHE A 158 19.78 -7.27 10.04
CA PHE A 158 20.77 -7.55 9.00
C PHE A 158 21.86 -6.49 8.96
N LYS A 159 21.50 -5.21 9.13
CA LYS A 159 22.48 -4.13 9.21
C LYS A 159 23.47 -4.36 10.36
N PHE A 160 22.96 -4.71 11.54
CA PHE A 160 23.81 -5.05 12.68
C PHE A 160 24.77 -6.21 12.36
N LEU A 161 24.28 -7.31 11.77
CA LEU A 161 25.11 -8.46 11.40
C LEU A 161 26.18 -8.12 10.37
N ILE A 162 25.84 -7.28 9.38
CA ILE A 162 26.79 -6.80 8.37
C ILE A 162 27.87 -5.94 9.01
N ASP A 163 27.49 -5.01 9.89
CA ASP A 163 28.45 -4.15 10.59
C ASP A 163 29.41 -4.99 11.46
N GLU A 164 28.89 -5.99 12.17
CA GLU A 164 29.70 -6.94 12.93
C GLU A 164 30.66 -7.74 12.03
N SER A 165 30.19 -8.23 10.88
CA SER A 165 31.01 -8.97 9.91
C SER A 165 32.14 -8.11 9.35
N MET A 166 31.84 -6.86 8.98
CA MET A 166 32.84 -5.90 8.49
C MET A 166 33.91 -5.59 9.54
N GLU A 167 33.53 -5.38 10.81
CA GLU A 167 34.50 -5.15 11.89
C GLU A 167 35.42 -6.36 12.12
N LYS A 168 34.87 -7.59 12.06
CA LYS A 168 35.68 -8.82 12.14
C LYS A 168 36.69 -8.92 11.00
N LEU A 169 36.30 -8.55 9.78
CA LEU A 169 37.19 -8.59 8.61
C LEU A 169 38.31 -7.54 8.69
N LYS A 170 38.00 -6.31 9.13
CA LYS A 170 39.02 -5.28 9.38
C LYS A 170 40.07 -5.77 10.39
N ASN A 171 39.62 -6.36 11.50
CA ASN A 171 40.52 -6.84 12.54
C ASN A 171 41.40 -8.01 12.08
N ARG A 172 40.91 -8.88 11.19
CA ARG A 172 41.74 -9.96 10.60
C ARG A 172 42.85 -9.40 9.70
N ASN A 173 42.53 -8.43 8.85
CA ASN A 173 43.50 -7.82 7.93
C ASN A 173 44.59 -6.98 8.65
N LEU A 174 44.33 -6.53 9.89
CA LEU A 174 45.31 -5.85 10.73
C LEU A 174 46.29 -6.80 11.42
N ILE A 175 45.95 -8.09 11.58
CA ILE A 175 46.81 -9.10 12.24
C ILE A 175 47.75 -9.78 11.22
N SER A 176 47.43 -9.72 9.92
CA SER A 176 48.21 -10.31 8.83
C SER A 176 49.17 -9.35 8.12
N ASN A 177 49.31 -8.11 8.60
CA ASN A 177 50.36 -7.16 8.21
C ASN A 177 51.35 -6.96 9.36
#